data_AF-A0A3D1DHM8-F1
#
_entry.id   AF-A0A3D1DHM8-F1
#
_cell.length_a   1.000
_cell.length_b   1.000
_cell.length_c   1.000
_cell.angle_alpha   90.00
_cell.angle_beta   90.00
_cell.angle_gamma   90.00
#
_symmetry.space_group_name_H-M   'P 1'
#
loop_
_entity.id
_entity.type
_entity.pdbx_description
1 polymer ?
#
loop_
_entity_poly.entity_id
_entity_poly.type
_entity_poly.pdbx_seq_one_letter_code
_entity_poly.pdbx_strand_id
1 'polypeptide(L)'
;MTFSDQKTFRHCDGLSRRSFLQVGGLALGGLTLPDILRAEAAAGVSNPHKAVIMIYLTGGPPHQDTVDLKPEAPADIRGEFQPISTNLPGVHVSEHLPRIARRMDRITTIRTLVGSTGGHSS
;
A
#
# COMPACT_ATOMS: atom_id res chain seq x y z
N MET A 1 4.28 0.75 36.78
CA MET A 1 3.06 1.50 36.41
C MET A 1 2.27 0.63 35.44
N THR A 2 1.32 -0.11 36.00
CA THR A 2 0.43 -1.04 35.31
C THR A 2 -0.99 -0.50 35.41
N PHE A 3 -1.59 -0.20 34.27
CA PHE A 3 -3.03 -0.06 34.07
C PHE A 3 -3.43 -1.23 33.15
N SER A 4 -4.57 -1.88 33.20
CA SER A 4 -5.74 -1.85 34.07
C SER A 4 -6.52 -3.13 33.73
N ASP A 5 -7.03 -3.79 34.77
CA ASP A 5 -8.24 -4.63 34.85
C ASP A 5 -8.79 -5.28 33.56
N GLN A 6 -8.58 -6.59 33.41
CA GLN A 6 -9.46 -7.45 32.61
C GLN A 6 -10.27 -8.35 33.54
N LYS A 7 -11.53 -7.97 33.77
CA LYS A 7 -12.52 -8.77 34.50
C LYS A 7 -12.70 -10.13 33.86
N THR A 8 -12.24 -11.17 34.56
CA THR A 8 -12.53 -12.58 34.31
C THR A 8 -13.98 -12.89 34.66
N PHE A 9 -14.84 -13.01 33.65
CA PHE A 9 -16.16 -13.60 33.84
C PHE A 9 -16.08 -15.12 33.83
N ARG A 10 -15.83 -15.71 35.01
CA ARG A 10 -16.06 -17.14 35.27
C ARG A 10 -17.57 -17.40 35.34
N HIS A 11 -18.06 -18.22 34.42
CA HIS A 11 -19.40 -18.80 34.52
C HIS A 11 -19.24 -20.23 35.06
N CYS A 12 -19.97 -20.55 36.14
CA CYS A 12 -19.80 -21.74 36.97
C CYS A 12 -20.39 -23.04 36.39
N ASP A 13 -20.42 -23.20 35.07
CA ASP A 13 -21.04 -24.37 34.41
C ASP A 13 -20.02 -25.28 33.69
N GLY A 14 -18.72 -25.10 33.97
CA GLY A 14 -17.64 -25.98 33.47
C GLY A 14 -17.42 -25.98 31.95
N LEU A 15 -18.33 -25.40 31.17
CA LEU A 15 -18.27 -25.34 29.72
C LEU A 15 -18.17 -23.89 29.27
N SER A 16 -16.98 -23.52 28.79
CA SER A 16 -16.78 -22.21 28.18
C SER A 16 -17.61 -22.11 26.89
N ARG A 17 -18.18 -20.92 26.61
CA ARG A 17 -18.85 -20.63 25.32
C ARG A 17 -18.01 -21.05 24.11
N ARG A 18 -16.68 -20.97 24.25
CA ARG A 18 -15.71 -21.41 23.24
C ARG A 18 -15.76 -22.93 23.03
N SER A 19 -15.81 -23.73 24.09
CA SER A 19 -15.94 -25.19 23.99
C SER A 19 -17.26 -25.60 23.32
N PHE A 20 -18.37 -24.90 23.61
CA PHE A 20 -19.66 -25.15 22.96
C PHE A 20 -19.63 -24.84 21.46
N LEU A 21 -19.01 -23.72 21.05
CA LEU A 21 -18.82 -23.39 19.64
C LEU A 21 -17.84 -24.33 18.93
N GLN A 22 -16.81 -24.80 19.64
CA GLN A 22 -15.81 -25.71 19.10
C GLN A 22 -16.39 -27.12 18.87
N VAL A 23 -17.17 -27.63 19.83
CA VAL A 23 -17.87 -28.92 19.72
C VAL A 23 -19.07 -28.84 18.77
N GLY A 24 -19.84 -27.75 18.82
CA GLY A 24 -20.97 -27.50 17.92
C GLY A 24 -20.54 -27.31 16.46
N GLY A 25 -19.38 -26.67 16.22
CA GLY A 25 -18.79 -26.54 14.89
C GLY A 25 -18.30 -27.87 14.32
N LEU A 26 -17.72 -28.73 15.16
CA LEU A 26 -17.31 -30.10 14.78
C LEU A 26 -18.50 -31.02 14.51
N ALA A 27 -19.62 -30.86 15.23
CA ALA A 27 -20.80 -31.72 15.12
C ALA A 27 -21.72 -31.39 13.93
N LEU A 28 -21.72 -30.15 13.44
CA LEU A 28 -22.64 -29.68 12.39
C LEU A 28 -22.02 -29.58 10.98
N GLY A 29 -20.85 -30.17 10.76
CA GLY A 29 -20.25 -30.28 9.42
C GLY A 29 -19.60 -29.00 8.89
N GLY A 30 -19.19 -28.09 9.77
CA GLY A 30 -18.40 -26.92 9.40
C GLY A 30 -16.93 -27.31 9.32
N LEU A 31 -16.37 -27.28 8.11
CA LEU A 31 -14.96 -27.47 7.77
C LEU A 31 -14.03 -27.45 8.99
N THR A 32 -13.51 -28.63 9.35
CA THR A 32 -12.56 -28.70 10.45
C THR A 32 -11.34 -27.85 10.10
N LEU A 33 -10.64 -27.29 11.08
CA LEU A 33 -9.39 -26.54 10.82
C LEU A 33 -8.44 -27.30 9.85
N PRO A 34 -8.30 -28.64 9.93
CA PRO A 34 -7.62 -29.45 8.92
C PRO A 34 -8.18 -29.36 7.50
N ASP A 35 -9.51 -29.30 7.32
CA ASP A 35 -10.15 -29.16 6.00
C ASP A 35 -9.96 -27.76 5.43
N ILE A 36 -9.96 -26.73 6.28
CA ILE A 36 -9.60 -25.36 5.89
C ILE A 36 -8.15 -25.31 5.43
N LEU A 37 -7.22 -25.89 6.20
CA LEU A 37 -5.80 -25.93 5.85
C LEU A 37 -5.55 -26.75 4.57
N ARG A 38 -6.28 -27.85 4.36
CA ARG A 38 -6.23 -28.60 3.08
C ARG A 38 -6.79 -27.79 1.92
N ALA A 39 -7.88 -27.05 2.13
CA ALA A 39 -8.46 -26.19 1.12
C ALA A 39 -7.53 -25.03 0.76
N GLU A 40 -6.86 -24.41 1.74
CA GLU A 40 -5.84 -23.37 1.51
C GLU A 40 -4.62 -23.92 0.75
N ALA A 41 -4.14 -25.12 1.13
CA ALA A 41 -3.04 -25.79 0.44
C ALA A 41 -3.42 -26.18 -0.99
N ALA A 42 -4.64 -26.69 -1.22
CA ALA A 42 -5.16 -27.05 -2.55
C ALA A 42 -5.46 -25.81 -3.41
N ALA A 43 -5.87 -24.69 -2.78
CA ALA A 43 -6.06 -23.41 -3.45
C ALA A 43 -4.74 -22.72 -3.83
N GLY A 44 -3.60 -23.26 -3.39
CA GLY A 44 -2.29 -22.75 -3.77
C GLY A 44 -2.06 -21.31 -3.31
N VAL A 45 -2.65 -20.91 -2.17
CA VAL A 45 -2.47 -19.57 -1.58
C VAL A 45 -1.05 -19.48 -0.99
N SER A 46 -0.07 -19.42 -1.89
CA SER A 46 1.25 -18.87 -1.61
C SER A 46 1.03 -17.39 -1.35
N ASN A 47 1.21 -16.95 -0.10
CA ASN A 47 1.33 -15.53 0.19
C ASN A 47 2.66 -15.08 -0.42
N PRO A 48 2.69 -14.47 -1.62
CA PRO A 48 3.96 -14.11 -2.23
C PRO A 48 4.55 -13.03 -1.34
N HIS A 49 5.73 -13.28 -0.79
CA HIS A 49 6.41 -12.31 0.05
C HIS A 49 6.51 -10.97 -0.72
N LYS A 50 5.75 -9.97 -0.28
CA LYS A 50 5.77 -8.63 -0.88
C LYS A 50 7.08 -7.97 -0.47
N ALA A 51 7.99 -7.78 -1.42
CA ALA A 51 9.21 -7.01 -1.22
C ALA A 51 8.96 -5.53 -1.54
N VAL A 52 9.50 -4.63 -0.72
CA VAL A 52 9.43 -3.17 -0.92
C VAL A 52 10.84 -2.65 -1.16
N ILE A 53 11.04 -1.91 -2.25
CA ILE A 53 12.30 -1.23 -2.57
C ILE A 53 12.07 0.27 -2.39
N MET A 54 12.82 0.90 -1.49
CA MET A 54 12.79 2.34 -1.28
C MET A 54 14.01 2.98 -1.95
N ILE A 55 13.76 3.87 -2.91
CA ILE A 55 14.79 4.66 -3.59
C ILE A 55 14.70 6.08 -3.06
N TYR A 56 15.73 6.53 -2.36
CA TYR A 56 15.85 7.89 -1.84
C TYR A 56 16.92 8.64 -2.62
N LEU A 57 16.54 9.74 -3.27
CA LEU A 57 17.42 10.54 -4.13
C LEU A 57 17.70 11.89 -3.44
N THR A 58 18.81 11.99 -2.72
CA THR A 58 19.28 13.26 -2.15
C THR A 58 19.71 14.20 -3.28
N GLY A 59 18.97 15.30 -3.49
CA GLY A 59 19.23 16.23 -4.60
C GLY A 59 18.73 15.74 -5.97
N GLY A 60 17.81 14.76 -6.00
CA GLY A 60 17.17 14.32 -7.25
C GLY A 60 16.38 15.43 -7.96
N PRO A 61 15.97 15.19 -9.22
CA PRO A 61 15.22 16.17 -10.00
C PRO A 61 13.91 16.55 -9.28
N PRO A 62 13.50 17.83 -9.32
CA PRO A 62 12.30 18.27 -8.65
C PRO A 62 11.05 17.67 -9.32
N HIS A 63 9.95 17.62 -8.57
CA HIS A 63 8.68 17.08 -9.07
C HIS A 63 8.15 17.87 -10.29
N GLN A 64 8.40 19.19 -10.32
CA GLN A 64 8.03 20.06 -11.42
C GLN A 64 8.78 19.77 -12.73
N ASP A 65 9.86 19.00 -12.69
CA ASP A 65 10.64 18.65 -13.88
C ASP A 65 10.40 17.20 -14.33
N THR A 66 9.59 16.45 -13.57
CA THR A 66 9.44 14.99 -13.73
C THR A 66 7.99 14.57 -13.96
N VAL A 67 7.11 14.82 -13.00
CA VAL A 67 5.73 14.30 -12.98
C VAL A 67 4.68 15.39 -12.85
N ASP A 68 5.09 16.65 -12.70
CA ASP A 68 4.20 17.80 -12.50
C ASP A 68 4.68 19.04 -13.27
N LEU A 69 4.86 18.91 -14.60
CA LEU A 69 5.56 19.88 -15.46
C LEU A 69 4.94 21.27 -15.60
N LYS A 70 3.75 21.50 -15.01
CA LYS A 70 3.00 22.77 -15.07
C LYS A 70 3.18 23.52 -16.41
N PRO A 71 2.89 22.89 -17.56
CA PRO A 71 3.22 23.46 -18.88
C PRO A 71 2.56 24.81 -19.13
N GLU A 72 1.41 25.05 -18.50
CA GLU A 72 0.63 26.30 -18.59
C GLU A 72 1.12 27.40 -17.64
N ALA A 73 2.09 27.13 -16.76
CA ALA A 73 2.65 28.16 -15.89
C ALA A 73 3.59 29.11 -16.65
N PRO A 74 3.80 30.34 -16.15
CA PRO A 74 4.80 31.26 -16.70
C PRO A 74 6.18 30.59 -16.86
N ALA A 75 6.95 31.05 -17.84
CA ALA A 75 8.28 30.51 -18.16
C ALA A 75 9.24 30.51 -16.97
N ASP A 76 9.11 31.46 -16.04
CA ASP A 76 9.94 31.55 -14.84
C ASP A 76 9.59 30.51 -13.76
N ILE A 77 8.43 29.85 -13.89
CA ILE A 77 7.88 28.89 -12.91
C ILE A 77 7.93 27.47 -13.45
N ARG A 78 7.62 27.28 -14.74
CA ARG A 78 7.70 25.96 -15.37
C ARG A 78 9.17 25.61 -15.67
N GLY A 79 9.50 24.32 -15.58
CA GLY A 79 10.81 23.82 -15.97
C GLY A 79 11.06 23.95 -17.48
N GLU A 80 12.31 23.69 -17.90
CA GLU A 80 12.71 23.70 -19.32
C GLU A 80 12.18 22.49 -20.10
N PHE A 81 11.84 21.41 -19.39
CA PHE A 81 11.47 20.13 -20.00
C PHE A 81 10.05 20.12 -20.54
N GLN A 82 9.84 19.33 -21.60
CA GLN A 82 8.54 19.18 -22.22
C GLN A 82 7.78 17.95 -21.70
N PRO A 83 6.44 18.02 -21.58
CA PRO A 83 5.62 16.87 -21.25
C PRO A 83 5.47 15.93 -22.45
N ILE A 84 5.54 14.63 -22.19
CA ILE A 84 5.16 13.56 -23.13
C ILE A 84 3.90 12.84 -22.64
N SER A 85 3.07 12.39 -23.57
CA SER A 85 1.90 11.57 -23.26
C SER A 85 2.30 10.21 -22.70
N THR A 86 1.55 9.73 -21.72
CA THR A 86 1.70 8.37 -21.16
C THR A 86 0.71 7.39 -21.80
N ASN A 87 0.77 6.12 -21.38
CA ASN A 87 -0.25 5.13 -21.74
C ASN A 87 -1.62 5.37 -21.05
N LEU A 88 -1.74 6.38 -20.18
CA LEU A 88 -3.00 6.83 -19.58
C LEU A 88 -3.46 8.16 -20.20
N PRO A 89 -4.70 8.27 -20.71
CA PRO A 89 -5.23 9.52 -21.24
C PRO A 89 -5.19 10.65 -20.21
N GLY A 90 -4.74 11.84 -20.63
CA GLY A 90 -4.67 13.03 -19.78
C GLY A 90 -3.49 13.05 -18.78
N VAL A 91 -2.72 11.97 -18.67
CA VAL A 91 -1.53 11.91 -17.80
C VAL A 91 -0.28 12.13 -18.62
N HIS A 92 0.56 13.04 -18.14
CA HIS A 92 1.80 13.48 -18.78
C HIS A 92 2.97 13.38 -17.80
N VAL A 93 4.15 13.06 -18.33
CA VAL A 93 5.42 13.05 -17.58
C VAL A 93 6.50 13.71 -18.42
N SER A 94 7.67 13.97 -17.85
CA SER A 94 8.80 14.58 -18.54
C SER A 94 9.30 13.72 -19.71
N GLU A 95 9.74 14.35 -20.79
CA GLU A 95 10.33 13.71 -21.96
C GLU A 95 11.53 12.80 -21.62
N HIS A 96 12.20 13.05 -20.50
CA HIS A 96 13.31 12.22 -20.02
C HIS A 96 12.87 10.92 -19.31
N LEU A 97 11.56 10.68 -19.16
CA LEU A 97 11.00 9.51 -18.48
C LEU A 97 10.20 8.56 -19.41
N PRO A 98 10.70 8.19 -20.61
CA PRO A 98 9.90 7.43 -21.59
C PRO A 98 9.58 5.98 -21.15
N ARG A 99 10.37 5.42 -20.22
CA ARG A 99 10.06 4.10 -19.62
C ARG A 99 8.96 4.19 -18.57
N ILE A 100 8.90 5.30 -17.83
CA ILE A 100 7.83 5.58 -16.86
C ILE A 100 6.53 5.88 -17.62
N ALA A 101 6.59 6.69 -18.68
CA ALA A 101 5.43 7.01 -19.51
C ALA A 101 4.70 5.76 -20.05
N ARG A 102 5.45 4.71 -20.40
CA ARG A 102 4.91 3.42 -20.87
C ARG A 102 4.34 2.51 -19.78
N ARG A 103 4.59 2.81 -18.51
CA ARG A 103 4.17 2.00 -17.34
C ARG A 103 3.33 2.80 -16.36
N MET A 104 2.76 3.92 -16.79
CA MET A 104 2.02 4.83 -15.91
C MET A 104 0.76 4.17 -15.34
N ASP A 105 0.19 3.18 -16.06
CA ASP A 105 -0.87 2.27 -15.60
C ASP A 105 -0.52 1.47 -14.33
N ARG A 106 0.76 1.40 -13.95
CA ARG A 106 1.25 0.66 -12.76
C ARG A 106 1.86 1.55 -11.70
N ILE A 107 1.80 2.86 -11.87
CA ILE A 107 2.47 3.84 -11.02
C ILE A 107 1.42 4.78 -10.45
N THR A 108 1.57 5.12 -9.17
CA THR A 108 0.75 6.15 -8.52
C THR A 108 1.66 7.27 -8.06
N THR A 109 1.44 8.46 -8.60
CA THR A 109 2.16 9.67 -8.18
C THR A 109 1.43 10.31 -7.00
N ILE A 110 2.13 10.50 -5.88
CA ILE A 110 1.61 11.18 -4.69
C ILE A 110 2.09 12.63 -4.68
N ARG A 111 1.18 13.59 -4.86
CA ARG A 111 1.47 15.04 -4.92
C ARG A 111 0.87 15.82 -3.75
N THR A 112 0.75 15.18 -2.59
CA THR A 112 0.07 15.76 -1.41
C THR A 112 0.99 16.57 -0.52
N LEU A 113 2.30 16.57 -0.78
CA LEU A 113 3.29 17.26 0.04
C LEU A 113 3.31 18.75 -0.32
N VAL A 114 2.96 19.60 0.65
CA VAL A 114 2.92 21.06 0.52
C VAL A 114 3.74 21.69 1.64
N GLY A 115 4.37 22.84 1.38
CA GLY A 115 5.02 23.63 2.43
C GLY A 115 6.31 23.05 3.00
N SER A 116 7.07 22.26 2.24
CA SER A 116 8.41 21.85 2.66
C SER A 116 9.30 23.09 2.81
N THR A 117 9.81 23.32 4.01
CA THR A 117 10.88 24.30 4.22
C THR A 117 12.10 23.80 3.45
N GLY A 118 12.73 24.66 2.65
CA GLY A 118 13.87 24.32 1.77
C GLY A 118 15.17 24.01 2.53
N GLY A 119 15.08 23.38 3.69
CA GLY A 119 16.22 22.95 4.48
C GLY A 119 16.93 21.79 3.78
N HIS A 120 18.02 22.09 3.09
CA HIS A 120 18.98 21.09 2.64
C HIS A 120 19.87 20.70 3.82
N SER A 121 19.50 19.66 4.58
CA SER A 121 20.43 19.00 5.49
C SER A 121 21.23 17.96 4.69
N SER A 122 22.36 18.40 4.13
CA SER A 122 23.40 17.51 3.61
C SER A 122 24.25 16.93 4.73
#